data_AF-A0AAE2MGS4-F1
#
_entry.id   AF-A0AAE2MGS4-F1
#
_cell.length_a   1.000
_cell.length_b   1.000
_cell.length_c   1.000
_cell.angle_alpha   90.00
_cell.angle_beta   90.00
_cell.angle_gamma   90.00
#
_symmetry.space_group_name_H-M   'P 1'
#
loop_
_entity.id
_entity.type
_entity.pdbx_description
1 polymer ?
#
loop_
_entity_poly.entity_id
_entity_poly.type
_entity_poly.pdbx_seq_one_letter_code
_entity_poly.pdbx_strand_id
1 'polypeptide(L)'
;MSRPEDGDYAIVKLGETSFHLYASKTYLETVPPSDWTFIGYDETMNTSPQQLRLIELAAGRPIAVRSSVLEFQAATASLGAGVVMLPDFAALESAGLQRIETERPLTREVWLVVHSDIKDVPSVRVVVDALKNALGKSSAQLAGGAPQARKIRRVDRPG
;
A
#
# COMPACT_ATOMS: atom_id res chain seq x y z
N MET A 1 13.38 -3.01 0.23
CA MET A 1 14.44 -2.25 0.93
C MET A 1 15.05 -3.19 1.94
N SER A 2 16.22 -3.73 1.62
CA SER A 2 16.99 -4.64 2.47
C SER A 2 17.92 -3.83 3.39
N ARG A 3 18.31 -4.41 4.53
CA ARG A 3 19.25 -3.82 5.50
C ARG A 3 20.61 -3.51 4.83
N PRO A 4 21.19 -2.31 4.97
CA PRO A 4 22.56 -2.04 4.53
C PRO A 4 23.58 -2.77 5.42
N GLU A 5 24.65 -3.33 4.84
CA GLU A 5 25.64 -4.16 5.54
C GLU A 5 27.00 -3.49 5.81
N ASP A 6 27.28 -2.31 5.24
CA ASP A 6 28.57 -1.61 5.44
C ASP A 6 28.39 -0.21 6.01
N GLY A 7 29.11 0.12 7.09
CA GLY A 7 29.16 1.42 7.77
C GLY A 7 28.53 1.41 9.17
N ASP A 8 29.05 2.22 10.09
CA ASP A 8 28.45 2.44 11.42
C ASP A 8 27.09 3.13 11.25
N TYR A 9 26.05 2.34 10.98
CA TYR A 9 24.68 2.77 10.79
C TYR A 9 23.78 2.23 11.91
N ALA A 10 23.02 3.13 12.51
CA ALA A 10 21.92 2.80 13.39
C ALA A 10 20.61 2.71 12.58
N ILE A 11 19.87 1.63 12.80
CA ILE A 11 18.58 1.38 12.16
C ILE A 11 17.49 1.63 13.20
N VAL A 12 16.61 2.59 12.93
CA VAL A 12 15.53 2.97 13.84
C VAL A 12 14.19 2.65 13.19
N LYS A 13 13.35 1.85 13.86
CA LYS A 13 11.96 1.64 13.43
C LYS A 13 11.18 2.95 13.62
N LEU A 14 10.62 3.47 12.53
CA LEU A 14 9.77 4.65 12.59
C LEU A 14 8.29 4.29 12.79
N GLY A 15 7.87 3.13 12.29
CA GLY A 15 6.50 2.67 12.41
C GLY A 15 6.15 1.58 11.41
N GLU A 16 4.86 1.46 11.13
CA GLU A 16 4.30 0.50 10.19
C GLU A 16 3.27 1.17 9.30
N THR A 17 3.20 0.73 8.06
CA THR A 17 2.18 1.13 7.09
C THR A 17 1.48 -0.11 6.54
N SER A 18 0.18 -0.03 6.36
CA SER A 18 -0.60 -1.09 5.74
C SER A 18 -0.76 -0.81 4.25
N PHE A 19 -0.80 -1.89 3.49
CA PHE A 19 -1.07 -1.91 2.06
C PHE A 19 -2.41 -2.58 1.81
N HIS A 20 -3.22 -1.95 0.96
CA HIS A 20 -4.50 -2.49 0.51
C HIS A 20 -4.64 -2.36 -1.00
N LEU A 21 -5.66 -3.04 -1.54
CA LEU A 21 -6.08 -2.84 -2.91
C LEU A 21 -6.97 -1.60 -3.02
N TYR A 22 -6.79 -0.85 -4.10
CA TYR A 22 -7.56 0.33 -4.42
C TYR A 22 -7.96 0.33 -5.89
N ALA A 23 -9.11 0.90 -6.20
CA ALA A 23 -9.53 1.19 -7.56
C ALA A 23 -10.49 2.39 -7.55
N SER A 24 -10.72 3.02 -8.70
CA SER A 24 -11.76 4.05 -8.79
C SER A 24 -13.15 3.44 -8.57
N LYS A 25 -14.05 4.23 -7.99
CA LYS A 25 -15.46 3.81 -7.81
C LYS A 25 -16.09 3.37 -9.13
N THR A 26 -15.89 4.15 -10.20
CA THR A 26 -16.41 3.83 -11.53
C THR A 26 -15.90 2.48 -12.03
N TYR A 27 -14.62 2.16 -11.82
CA TYR A 27 -14.06 0.86 -12.22
C TYR A 27 -14.75 -0.30 -11.48
N LEU A 28 -14.93 -0.17 -10.17
CA LEU A 28 -15.60 -1.20 -9.34
C LEU A 28 -17.07 -1.41 -9.71
N GLU A 29 -17.76 -0.37 -10.19
CA GLU A 29 -19.16 -0.45 -10.60
C GLU A 29 -19.35 -0.99 -12.02
N THR A 30 -18.34 -0.85 -12.89
CA THR A 30 -18.43 -1.17 -14.33
C THR A 30 -17.74 -2.47 -14.73
N VAL A 31 -16.69 -2.88 -14.02
CA VAL A 31 -15.91 -4.08 -14.33
C VAL A 31 -16.17 -5.16 -13.30
N PRO A 32 -16.68 -6.34 -13.71
CA PRO A 32 -16.91 -7.44 -12.78
C PRO A 32 -15.58 -7.94 -12.20
N PRO A 33 -15.55 -8.43 -10.94
CA PRO A 33 -14.31 -8.86 -10.29
C PRO A 33 -13.48 -9.93 -11.03
N SER A 34 -14.13 -10.78 -11.84
CA SER A 34 -13.45 -11.77 -12.68
C SER A 34 -12.56 -11.14 -13.74
N ASP A 35 -12.88 -9.93 -14.17
CA ASP A 35 -12.29 -9.26 -15.34
C ASP A 35 -11.38 -8.10 -14.90
N TRP A 36 -11.13 -7.96 -13.60
CA TRP A 36 -10.22 -6.96 -13.08
C TRP A 36 -8.82 -7.12 -13.66
N THR A 37 -8.25 -6.00 -14.07
CA THR A 37 -6.86 -5.80 -14.45
C THR A 37 -6.14 -5.11 -13.31
N PHE A 38 -4.84 -5.38 -13.18
CA PHE A 38 -4.04 -4.88 -12.08
C PHE A 38 -2.95 -3.92 -12.55
N ILE A 39 -2.59 -3.01 -11.67
CA ILE A 39 -1.47 -2.08 -11.80
C ILE A 39 -0.41 -2.55 -10.82
N GLY A 40 0.73 -2.98 -11.35
CA GLY A 40 1.80 -3.60 -10.57
C GLY A 40 3.07 -2.79 -10.57
N TYR A 41 4.05 -3.30 -9.84
CA TYR A 41 5.39 -2.75 -9.87
C TYR A 41 6.16 -3.21 -11.11
N ASP A 42 7.20 -2.45 -11.48
CA ASP A 42 8.14 -2.85 -12.52
C ASP A 42 9.09 -3.97 -12.04
N GLU A 43 10.00 -4.38 -12.92
CA GLU A 43 10.88 -5.53 -12.69
C GLU A 43 11.80 -5.36 -11.48
N THR A 44 12.12 -4.12 -11.10
CA THR A 44 13.01 -3.82 -9.97
C THR A 44 12.39 -4.20 -8.62
N MET A 45 11.08 -4.37 -8.57
CA MET A 45 10.33 -4.71 -7.36
C MET A 45 9.55 -6.02 -7.47
N ASN A 46 9.86 -6.88 -8.46
CA ASN A 46 9.18 -8.15 -8.70
C ASN A 46 9.15 -9.08 -7.47
N THR A 47 10.19 -9.03 -6.64
CA THR A 47 10.33 -9.84 -5.42
C THR A 47 9.89 -9.12 -4.15
N SER A 48 9.38 -7.89 -4.28
CA SER A 48 8.91 -7.14 -3.11
C SER A 48 7.65 -7.78 -2.52
N PRO A 49 7.49 -7.78 -1.18
CA PRO A 49 6.32 -8.38 -0.55
C PRO A 49 4.98 -7.84 -1.06
N GLN A 50 4.90 -6.54 -1.37
CA GLN A 50 3.71 -5.92 -1.93
C GLN A 50 3.41 -6.39 -3.35
N GLN A 51 4.42 -6.56 -4.20
CA GLN A 51 4.22 -7.09 -5.54
C GLN A 51 3.80 -8.56 -5.51
N LEU A 52 4.41 -9.37 -4.63
CA LEU A 52 4.03 -10.77 -4.45
C LEU A 52 2.59 -10.90 -3.94
N ARG A 53 2.19 -10.06 -2.98
CA ARG A 53 0.81 -10.03 -2.47
C ARG A 53 -0.18 -9.58 -3.53
N LEU A 54 0.17 -8.59 -4.36
CA LEU A 54 -0.65 -8.17 -5.50
C LEU A 54 -0.86 -9.33 -6.48
N ILE A 55 0.20 -10.06 -6.83
CA ILE A 55 0.12 -11.20 -7.76
C ILE A 55 -0.75 -12.32 -7.19
N GLU A 56 -0.60 -12.64 -5.89
CA GLU A 56 -1.44 -13.60 -5.19
C GLU A 56 -2.92 -13.20 -5.29
N LEU A 57 -3.24 -11.95 -4.95
CA LEU A 57 -4.60 -11.43 -5.02
C LEU A 57 -5.11 -11.30 -6.46
N ALA A 58 -4.24 -11.07 -7.44
CA ALA A 58 -4.60 -11.07 -8.86
C ALA A 58 -5.03 -12.45 -9.34
N ALA A 59 -4.57 -13.53 -8.72
CA ALA A 59 -5.03 -14.90 -9.00
C ALA A 59 -5.02 -15.25 -10.50
N GLY A 60 -3.97 -14.85 -11.21
CA GLY A 60 -3.79 -15.09 -12.66
C GLY A 60 -4.42 -14.04 -13.58
N ARG A 61 -5.17 -13.06 -13.05
CA ARG A 61 -5.66 -11.91 -13.83
C ARG A 61 -4.51 -11.00 -14.26
N PRO A 62 -4.65 -10.29 -15.40
CA PRO A 62 -3.54 -9.56 -16.02
C PRO A 62 -3.08 -8.34 -15.21
N ILE A 63 -1.77 -8.09 -15.25
CA ILE A 63 -1.19 -6.79 -14.85
C ILE A 63 -1.04 -5.95 -16.12
N ALA A 64 -1.88 -4.94 -16.28
CA ALA A 64 -1.97 -4.13 -17.51
C ALA A 64 -0.98 -2.95 -17.53
N VAL A 65 -0.61 -2.44 -16.35
CA VAL A 65 0.31 -1.31 -16.20
C VAL A 65 1.37 -1.66 -15.15
N ARG A 66 2.61 -1.25 -15.39
CA ARG A 66 3.72 -1.40 -14.43
C ARG A 66 4.44 -0.08 -14.19
N SER A 67 4.70 0.24 -12.93
CA SER A 67 5.49 1.40 -12.52
C SER A 67 6.00 1.21 -11.09
N SER A 68 7.19 1.71 -10.75
CA SER A 68 7.68 1.81 -9.37
C SER A 68 7.29 3.12 -8.68
N VAL A 69 6.65 4.05 -9.39
CA VAL A 69 6.22 5.36 -8.85
C VAL A 69 4.80 5.25 -8.32
N LEU A 70 4.62 5.35 -7.01
CA LEU A 70 3.33 5.15 -6.33
C LEU A 70 2.28 6.16 -6.80
N GLU A 71 2.67 7.43 -6.99
CA GLU A 71 1.81 8.52 -7.43
C GLU A 71 1.27 8.24 -8.83
N PHE A 72 2.12 7.70 -9.72
CA PHE A 72 1.70 7.28 -11.05
C PHE A 72 0.70 6.12 -10.99
N GLN A 73 0.98 5.10 -10.16
CA GLN A 73 0.06 3.97 -10.01
C GLN A 73 -1.29 4.42 -9.44
N ALA A 74 -1.29 5.31 -8.44
CA ALA A 74 -2.49 5.84 -7.81
C ALA A 74 -3.31 6.70 -8.79
N ALA A 75 -2.67 7.61 -9.52
CA ALA A 75 -3.32 8.41 -10.56
C ALA A 75 -3.95 7.53 -11.66
N THR A 76 -3.22 6.49 -12.10
CA THR A 76 -3.69 5.54 -13.12
C THR A 76 -4.93 4.77 -12.64
N ALA A 77 -4.92 4.32 -11.37
CA ALA A 77 -6.07 3.66 -10.76
C ALA A 77 -7.27 4.60 -10.60
N SER A 78 -7.05 5.87 -10.21
CA SER A 78 -8.10 6.89 -10.08
C SER A 78 -8.80 7.17 -11.41
N LEU A 79 -8.06 7.07 -12.53
CA LEU A 79 -8.60 7.20 -13.88
C LEU A 79 -9.32 5.93 -14.38
N GLY A 80 -9.41 4.88 -13.56
CA GLY A 80 -10.15 3.65 -13.87
C GLY A 80 -9.40 2.66 -14.76
N ALA A 81 -8.06 2.68 -14.76
CA ALA A 81 -7.27 1.74 -15.54
C ALA A 81 -7.04 0.36 -14.87
N GLY A 82 -7.47 0.19 -13.62
CA GLY A 82 -7.37 -1.09 -12.92
C GLY A 82 -7.32 -0.97 -11.41
N VAL A 83 -7.00 -2.10 -10.78
CA VAL A 83 -6.80 -2.27 -9.34
C VAL A 83 -5.32 -2.17 -9.00
N VAL A 84 -4.98 -1.42 -7.96
CA VAL A 84 -3.58 -1.19 -7.52
C VAL A 84 -3.39 -1.58 -6.05
N MET A 85 -2.21 -2.08 -5.68
CA MET A 85 -1.80 -2.21 -4.28
C MET A 85 -0.94 -1.03 -3.83
N LEU A 86 -1.49 -0.21 -2.93
CA LEU A 86 -0.82 1.00 -2.43
C LEU A 86 -0.66 0.95 -0.91
N PRO A 87 0.37 1.59 -0.35
CA PRO A 87 0.34 1.94 1.05
C PRO A 87 -0.76 2.98 1.29
N ASP A 88 -1.41 2.88 2.43
CA ASP A 88 -2.62 3.66 2.72
C ASP A 88 -2.42 5.18 2.63
N PHE A 89 -1.23 5.67 2.96
CA PHE A 89 -0.91 7.10 2.87
C PHE A 89 -0.88 7.61 1.41
N ALA A 90 -0.46 6.77 0.45
CA ALA A 90 -0.41 7.17 -0.96
C ALA A 90 -1.82 7.23 -1.56
N ALA A 91 -2.75 6.43 -1.04
CA ALA A 91 -4.14 6.47 -1.45
C ALA A 91 -4.88 7.72 -0.92
N LEU A 92 -4.49 8.27 0.24
CA LEU A 92 -5.11 9.48 0.81
C LEU A 92 -4.95 10.71 -0.10
N GLU A 93 -3.83 10.81 -0.80
CA GLU A 93 -3.52 11.95 -1.66
C GLU A 93 -4.27 11.88 -3.00
N SER A 94 -4.84 10.72 -3.33
CA SER A 94 -5.51 10.45 -4.62
C SER A 94 -7.02 10.43 -4.47
N ALA A 95 -7.66 11.52 -4.89
CA ALA A 95 -9.12 11.60 -4.94
C ALA A 95 -9.71 10.47 -5.82
N GLY A 96 -10.82 9.89 -5.36
CA GLY A 96 -11.61 8.93 -6.14
C GLY A 96 -11.23 7.45 -6.00
N LEU A 97 -10.16 7.12 -5.26
CA LEU A 97 -9.83 5.74 -4.93
C LEU A 97 -10.72 5.20 -3.81
N GLN A 98 -11.22 3.99 -4.00
CA GLN A 98 -11.91 3.22 -2.99
C GLN A 98 -11.07 2.03 -2.57
N ARG A 99 -10.91 1.87 -1.25
CA ARG A 99 -10.25 0.71 -0.66
C ARG A 99 -11.10 -0.54 -0.86
N ILE A 100 -10.45 -1.62 -1.27
CA ILE A 100 -11.04 -2.95 -1.42
C ILE A 100 -10.55 -3.79 -0.24
N GLU A 101 -11.47 -4.21 0.62
CA GLU A 101 -11.12 -5.03 1.78
C GLU A 101 -10.67 -6.42 1.34
N THR A 102 -9.60 -6.90 1.98
CA THR A 102 -9.07 -8.26 1.79
C THR A 102 -8.94 -8.92 3.16
N GLU A 103 -8.94 -10.25 3.21
CA GLU A 103 -8.90 -10.98 4.48
C GLU A 103 -7.69 -10.64 5.35
N ARG A 104 -6.56 -10.33 4.72
CA ARG A 104 -5.30 -10.02 5.38
C ARG A 104 -4.60 -8.87 4.68
N PRO A 105 -4.55 -7.68 5.31
CA PRO A 105 -3.76 -6.58 4.79
C PRO A 105 -2.27 -6.89 4.93
N LEU A 106 -1.48 -6.35 4.01
CA LEU A 106 -0.02 -6.47 4.09
C LEU A 106 0.51 -5.30 4.91
N THR A 107 1.18 -5.59 6.03
CA THR A 107 1.86 -4.57 6.83
C THR A 107 3.35 -4.53 6.50
N ARG A 108 3.90 -3.32 6.35
CA ARG A 108 5.31 -3.06 6.09
C ARG A 108 5.87 -2.15 7.18
N GLU A 109 7.01 -2.54 7.71
CA GLU A 109 7.77 -1.69 8.61
C GLU A 109 8.47 -0.57 7.84
N VAL A 110 8.43 0.63 8.42
CA VAL A 110 9.16 1.79 7.94
C VAL A 110 10.38 1.98 8.84
N TRP A 111 11.56 1.97 8.23
CA TRP A 111 12.85 2.06 8.91
C TRP A 111 13.59 3.31 8.45
N LEU A 112 14.25 3.97 9.39
CA LEU A 112 15.19 5.05 9.12
C LEU A 112 16.61 4.56 9.34
N VAL A 113 17.49 4.84 8.38
CA VAL A 113 18.93 4.59 8.50
C VAL A 113 19.60 5.92 8.87
N VAL A 114 20.35 5.92 9.97
CA VAL A 114 21.09 7.08 10.47
C VAL A 114 22.53 6.66 10.72
N HIS A 115 23.52 7.52 10.47
CA HIS A 115 24.88 7.23 10.90
C HIS A 115 24.95 7.12 12.44
N SER A 116 25.60 6.08 12.96
CA SER A 116 25.68 5.80 14.39
C SER A 116 26.27 6.96 15.19
N ASP A 117 27.25 7.68 14.62
CA ASP A 117 27.91 8.82 15.27
C ASP A 117 26.96 9.98 15.57
N ILE A 118 25.89 10.12 14.78
CA ILE A 118 24.93 11.22 14.92
C ILE A 118 23.61 10.78 15.55
N LYS A 119 23.39 9.47 15.77
CA LYS A 119 22.10 8.94 16.25
C LYS A 119 21.68 9.54 17.60
N ASP A 120 22.66 9.85 18.46
CA ASP A 120 22.46 10.38 19.80
C ASP A 120 22.57 11.91 19.87
N VAL A 121 22.78 12.59 18.75
CA VAL A 121 22.77 14.05 18.69
C VAL A 121 21.35 14.55 18.98
N PRO A 122 21.15 15.53 19.88
CA PRO A 122 19.83 16.00 20.27
C PRO A 122 18.91 16.40 19.10
N SER A 123 19.44 17.12 18.10
CA SER A 123 18.66 17.52 16.92
C SER A 123 18.21 16.32 16.08
N VAL A 124 19.06 15.30 15.93
CA VAL A 124 18.72 14.06 15.23
C VAL A 124 17.60 13.32 15.96
N ARG A 125 17.69 13.18 17.28
CA ARG A 125 16.63 12.55 18.09
C ARG A 125 15.29 13.27 17.95
N VAL A 126 15.29 14.60 17.98
CA VAL A 126 14.06 15.40 17.78
C VAL A 126 13.42 15.12 16.42
N VAL A 127 14.21 15.03 15.34
CA VAL A 127 13.69 14.69 14.00
C VAL A 127 13.15 13.26 13.97
N VAL A 128 13.87 12.29 14.54
CA VAL A 128 13.42 10.88 14.61
C VAL A 128 12.08 10.77 15.34
N ASP A 129 11.93 11.44 16.48
CA ASP A 129 10.70 11.40 17.26
C ASP A 129 9.55 12.13 16.54
N ALA A 130 9.83 13.23 15.85
CA ALA A 130 8.84 13.90 15.00
C ALA A 130 8.35 12.97 13.86
N LEU A 131 9.25 12.24 13.20
CA LEU A 131 8.90 11.29 12.14
C LEU A 131 8.08 10.10 12.67
N LYS A 132 8.45 9.53 13.82
CA LYS A 132 7.65 8.48 14.48
C LYS A 132 6.23 8.95 14.78
N ASN A 133 6.09 10.16 15.32
CA ASN A 133 4.80 10.74 15.63
C ASN A 133 3.95 11.02 14.38
N ALA A 134 4.58 11.48 13.30
CA ALA A 134 3.89 11.72 12.03
C ALA A 134 3.32 10.41 11.43
N LEU A 135 4.13 9.35 11.38
CA LEU A 135 3.70 8.04 10.86
C LEU A 135 2.61 7.40 11.71
N GLY A 136 2.69 7.51 13.03
CA GLY A 136 1.63 7.01 13.93
C GLY A 136 0.28 7.68 13.71
N LYS A 137 0.26 9.00 13.41
CA LYS A 137 -0.96 9.76 13.14
C LYS A 137 -1.62 9.37 11.82
N SER A 138 -0.84 9.19 10.76
CA SER A 138 -1.35 8.76 9.45
C SER A 138 -2.09 7.42 9.56
N SER A 139 -1.49 6.43 10.22
CA SER A 139 -2.11 5.10 10.40
C SER A 139 -3.43 5.15 11.19
N ALA A 140 -3.56 6.05 12.18
CA ALA A 140 -4.79 6.22 12.94
C ALA A 140 -5.92 6.88 12.12
N GLN A 141 -5.58 7.85 11.27
CA GLN A 141 -6.54 8.56 10.41
C GLN A 141 -7.12 7.64 9.32
N LEU A 142 -6.36 6.62 8.92
CA LEU A 142 -6.72 5.58 7.95
C LEU A 142 -7.66 4.50 8.51
N ALA A 143 -7.57 4.22 9.81
CA ALA A 143 -8.43 3.22 10.47
C ALA A 143 -9.89 3.69 10.65
N GLY A 144 -10.15 5.01 10.60
CA GLY A 144 -11.47 5.60 10.88
C GLY A 144 -12.42 5.74 9.67
N GLY A 145 -11.99 5.38 8.45
CA GLY A 145 -12.70 5.71 7.20
C GLY A 145 -13.43 4.57 6.49
N ALA A 146 -13.44 3.34 7.03
CA ALA A 146 -14.00 2.18 6.32
C ALA A 146 -15.55 2.24 6.21
N PRO A 147 -16.15 2.22 5.00
CA PRO A 147 -17.58 2.03 4.84
C PRO A 147 -17.96 0.58 5.18
N GLN A 148 -19.04 0.39 5.96
CA GLN A 148 -19.54 -0.94 6.33
C GLN A 148 -19.90 -1.77 5.09
N ALA A 149 -19.27 -2.93 4.97
CA ALA A 149 -19.46 -3.88 3.88
C ALA A 149 -20.93 -4.37 3.80
N ARG A 150 -21.55 -4.19 2.63
CA ARG A 150 -22.78 -4.94 2.28
C ARG A 150 -22.37 -6.38 1.96
N LYS A 151 -22.75 -7.32 2.85
CA LYS A 151 -22.64 -8.76 2.60
C LYS A 151 -23.32 -9.11 1.28
N ILE A 152 -22.54 -9.51 0.28
CA ILE A 152 -23.04 -10.12 -0.94
C ILE A 152 -23.59 -11.49 -0.53
N ARG A 153 -24.91 -11.62 -0.46
CA ARG A 153 -25.58 -12.90 -0.19
C ARG A 153 -25.29 -13.84 -1.36
N ARG A 154 -24.80 -15.04 -1.05
CA ARG A 154 -24.83 -16.17 -1.99
C ARG A 154 -26.27 -16.36 -2.47
N VAL A 155 -26.47 -16.31 -3.78
CA VAL A 155 -27.69 -16.80 -4.43
C VAL A 155 -27.51 -18.30 -4.61
N ASP A 156 -28.26 -19.10 -3.86
CA ASP A 156 -28.40 -20.52 -4.12
C ASP A 156 -29.13 -20.73 -5.46
N ARG A 157 -28.56 -21.56 -6.33
CA ARG A 157 -29.23 -22.04 -7.56
C ARG A 157 -30.18 -23.19 -7.19
N PRO A 158 -31.41 -23.23 -7.72
CA PRO A 158 -32.23 -24.42 -7.61
C PRO A 158 -31.79 -25.48 -8.63
N GLY A 159 -31.74 -26.72 -8.17
CA GLY A 159 -31.88 -27.92 -9.01
C GLY A 159 -33.31 -28.44 -8.90
#